data_AF-A0A842UZU0-F1
#
_entry.id   AF-A0A842UZU0-F1
#
_cell.length_a   1.000
_cell.length_b   1.000
_cell.length_c   1.000
_cell.angle_alpha   90.00
_cell.angle_beta   90.00
_cell.angle_gamma   90.00
#
_symmetry.space_group_name_H-M   'P 1'
#
loop_
_entity.id
_entity.type
_entity.pdbx_description
1 polymer ?
#
loop_
_entity_poly.entity_id
_entity_poly.type
_entity_poly.pdbx_seq_one_letter_code
_entity_poly.pdbx_strand_id
1 'polypeptide(L)'
;MADPRLVRYIRETRAAGFRIDTVRDALVERGWPEQKVHDAVKAVMTAHGAARHSLHPAHLKKNSGLVVSLCMVFAGCYAFAVISKPLSYLIPGLANPLGEYLLAPLILAFLVVLVTMGVAVAARGILG
;
A
#
# COMPACT_ATOMS: atom_id res chain seq x y z
N MET A 1 5.50 1.63 38.35
CA MET A 1 4.98 2.63 37.38
C MET A 1 6.03 2.76 36.29
N ALA A 2 5.68 2.47 35.03
CA ALA A 2 6.66 2.41 33.94
C ALA A 2 7.16 3.82 33.57
N ASP A 3 8.46 3.93 33.28
CA ASP A 3 9.07 5.20 32.87
C ASP A 3 8.63 5.56 31.43
N PRO A 4 8.00 6.74 31.21
CA PRO A 4 7.52 7.15 29.89
C PRO A 4 8.63 7.23 28.83
N ARG A 5 9.86 7.55 29.22
CA ARG A 5 11.00 7.66 28.30
C ARG A 5 11.41 6.28 27.78
N LEU A 6 11.41 5.29 28.67
CA LEU A 6 11.77 3.91 28.34
C LEU A 6 10.71 3.27 27.41
N VAL A 7 9.43 3.50 27.71
CA VAL A 7 8.31 3.05 26.87
C VAL A 7 8.42 3.63 25.46
N ARG A 8 8.73 4.92 25.35
CA ARG A 8 8.91 5.58 24.05
C ARG A 8 10.09 4.99 23.28
N TYR A 9 11.23 4.81 23.93
CA TYR A 9 12.42 4.23 23.31
C TYR A 9 12.13 2.83 22.75
N ILE A 10 11.55 1.93 23.56
CA ILE A 10 11.20 0.56 23.14
C ILE A 10 10.22 0.57 21.96
N ARG A 11 9.28 1.53 21.93
CA ARG A 11 8.34 1.69 20.82
C ARG A 11 9.05 2.08 19.52
N GLU A 12 9.99 3.00 19.58
CA GLU A 12 10.78 3.47 18.44
C GLU A 12 11.72 2.35 17.93
N THR A 13 12.40 1.61 18.82
CA THR A 13 13.25 0.48 18.42
C THR A 13 12.44 -0.64 17.77
N ARG A 14 11.24 -0.93 18.29
CA ARG A 14 10.33 -1.90 17.67
C ARG A 14 9.82 -1.44 16.31
N ALA A 15 9.52 -0.15 16.15
CA ALA A 15 9.13 0.42 14.86
C ALA A 15 10.26 0.34 13.82
N ALA A 16 11.51 0.40 14.26
CA ALA A 16 12.68 0.16 13.42
C ALA A 16 12.94 -1.33 13.11
N GLY A 17 12.13 -2.26 13.63
CA GLY A 17 12.19 -3.69 13.31
C GLY A 17 13.04 -4.54 14.25
N PHE A 18 13.55 -3.97 15.36
CA PHE A 18 14.33 -4.73 16.33
C PHE A 18 13.44 -5.66 17.18
N ARG A 19 14.00 -6.82 17.54
CA ARG A 19 13.34 -7.80 18.44
C ARG A 19 13.29 -7.26 19.87
N ILE A 20 12.17 -7.47 20.55
CA ILE A 20 11.94 -6.98 21.91
C ILE A 20 12.93 -7.60 22.90
N ASP A 21 13.27 -8.89 22.74
CA ASP A 21 14.22 -9.57 23.62
C ASP A 21 15.61 -8.91 23.54
N THR A 22 16.08 -8.61 22.33
CA THR A 22 17.35 -7.90 22.11
C THR A 22 17.34 -6.50 22.73
N VAL A 23 16.22 -5.78 22.64
CA VAL A 23 16.08 -4.45 23.25
C VAL A 23 16.07 -4.55 24.77
N ARG A 24 15.42 -5.57 25.34
CA ARG A 24 15.41 -5.83 26.79
C ARG A 24 16.82 -6.09 27.30
N ASP A 25 17.53 -7.02 26.67
CA ASP A 25 18.87 -7.43 27.10
C ASP A 25 19.85 -6.25 26.98
N ALA A 26 19.80 -5.49 25.89
CA ALA A 26 20.61 -4.28 25.71
C ALA A 26 20.30 -3.16 26.73
N LEU A 27 19.06 -3.05 27.20
CA LEU A 27 18.71 -2.08 28.25
C LEU A 27 19.24 -2.52 29.61
N VAL A 28 19.16 -3.81 29.94
CA VAL A 28 19.72 -4.37 31.18
C VAL A 28 21.24 -4.22 31.21
N GLU A 29 21.93 -4.53 30.11
CA GLU A 29 23.38 -4.35 29.98
C GLU A 29 23.82 -2.88 30.16
N ARG A 30 22.98 -1.93 29.78
CA ARG A 30 23.20 -0.49 29.98
C ARG A 30 22.93 -0.02 31.41
N GLY A 31 22.67 -0.94 32.34
CA GLY A 31 22.45 -0.65 33.75
C GLY A 31 21.01 -0.26 34.09
N TRP A 32 20.04 -0.48 33.18
CA TRP A 32 18.64 -0.30 33.55
C TRP A 32 18.15 -1.46 34.42
N PRO A 33 17.40 -1.17 35.50
CA PRO A 33 16.87 -2.22 36.36
C PRO A 33 15.84 -3.06 35.61
N GLU A 34 16.05 -4.37 35.62
CA GLU A 34 15.26 -5.36 34.87
C GLU A 34 13.76 -5.20 35.10
N GLN A 35 13.34 -4.93 36.34
CA GLN A 35 11.95 -4.73 36.70
C GLN A 35 11.30 -3.54 35.97
N LYS A 36 12.04 -2.42 35.78
CA LYS A 36 11.53 -1.26 35.02
C LYS A 36 11.47 -1.54 33.51
N VAL A 37 12.44 -2.29 32.99
CA VAL A 37 12.44 -2.71 31.58
C VAL A 37 11.24 -3.61 31.31
N HIS A 38 11.00 -4.58 32.19
CA HIS A 38 9.86 -5.50 32.08
C HIS A 38 8.51 -4.75 32.13
N ASP A 39 8.34 -3.83 33.08
CA ASP A 39 7.14 -2.99 33.18
C ASP A 39 6.91 -2.15 31.90
N ALA A 40 7.98 -1.60 31.31
CA ALA A 40 7.88 -0.80 30.09
C ALA A 40 7.56 -1.65 28.87
N VAL A 41 8.16 -2.84 28.72
CA VAL A 41 7.83 -3.79 27.65
C VAL A 41 6.37 -4.22 27.75
N LYS A 42 5.92 -4.55 28.96
CA LYS A 42 4.52 -4.92 29.24
C LYS A 42 3.57 -3.79 28.84
N ALA A 43 3.89 -2.54 29.18
CA ALA A 43 3.10 -1.37 28.79
C ALA A 43 3.03 -1.18 27.27
N VAL A 44 4.13 -1.41 26.54
CA VAL A 44 4.14 -1.34 25.06
C VAL A 44 3.28 -2.45 24.45
N MET A 45 3.35 -3.68 25.00
CA MET A 45 2.55 -4.80 24.51
C MET A 45 1.06 -4.62 24.77
N THR A 46 0.67 -4.17 25.97
CA THR A 46 -0.74 -3.88 26.29
C THR A 46 -1.29 -2.70 25.48
N ALA A 47 -0.50 -1.65 25.30
CA ALA A 47 -0.88 -0.52 24.44
C ALA A 47 -1.03 -0.93 22.97
N HIS A 48 -0.21 -1.87 22.47
CA HIS A 48 -0.33 -2.37 21.10
C HIS A 48 -1.53 -3.33 20.93
N GLY A 49 -1.83 -4.15 21.94
CA GLY A 49 -3.02 -4.99 21.96
C GLY A 49 -4.32 -4.18 22.04
N ALA A 50 -4.35 -3.15 22.89
CA ALA A 50 -5.47 -2.22 22.99
C ALA A 50 -5.63 -1.38 21.72
N ALA A 51 -4.53 -0.93 21.11
CA ALA A 51 -4.57 -0.22 19.83
C ALA A 51 -5.07 -1.10 18.67
N ARG A 52 -4.83 -2.41 18.68
CA ARG A 52 -5.38 -3.32 17.65
C ARG A 52 -6.89 -3.56 17.79
N HIS A 53 -7.44 -3.50 19.00
CA HIS A 53 -8.89 -3.63 19.22
C HIS A 53 -9.68 -2.33 19.03
N SER A 54 -8.99 -1.18 19.02
CA SER A 54 -9.59 0.15 18.78
C SER A 54 -9.18 0.78 17.44
N LEU A 55 -8.25 0.17 16.69
CA LEU A 55 -8.11 0.41 15.25
C LEU A 55 -9.22 -0.34 14.48
N HIS A 56 -10.46 0.07 14.69
CA HIS A 56 -11.37 0.13 13.55
C HIS A 56 -10.83 1.26 12.65
N PRO A 57 -10.34 0.98 11.42
CA PRO A 57 -9.68 2.00 10.61
C PRO A 57 -10.73 2.94 10.01
N ALA A 58 -11.27 3.85 10.82
CA ALA A 58 -12.18 4.89 10.36
C ALA A 58 -11.47 6.02 9.58
N HIS A 59 -10.15 5.92 9.33
CA HIS A 59 -9.41 6.99 8.68
C HIS A 59 -8.32 6.53 7.69
N LEU A 60 -8.60 5.48 6.91
CA LEU A 60 -7.85 5.14 5.69
C LEU A 60 -8.80 4.79 4.54
N LYS A 61 -9.90 5.54 4.42
CA LYS A 61 -10.84 5.41 3.31
C LYS A 61 -11.07 6.77 2.62
N LYS A 62 -10.03 7.28 1.98
CA LYS A 62 -10.22 8.32 0.95
C LYS A 62 -9.35 8.13 -0.29
N ASN A 63 -8.18 7.48 -0.19
CA ASN A 63 -7.26 7.36 -1.34
C ASN A 63 -7.02 5.91 -1.82
N SER A 64 -7.46 4.89 -1.09
CA SER A 64 -7.23 3.48 -1.48
C SER A 64 -7.98 3.08 -2.76
N GLY A 65 -9.18 3.66 -2.99
CA GLY A 65 -9.91 3.44 -4.25
C GLY A 65 -9.17 4.00 -5.47
N LEU A 66 -8.48 5.13 -5.31
CA LEU A 66 -7.71 5.75 -6.38
C LEU A 66 -6.44 4.94 -6.70
N VAL A 67 -5.76 4.40 -5.68
CA VAL A 67 -4.58 3.55 -5.88
C VAL A 67 -4.96 2.22 -6.55
N VAL A 68 -6.07 1.60 -6.16
CA VAL A 68 -6.56 0.35 -6.78
C VAL A 68 -6.99 0.59 -8.23
N SER A 69 -7.68 1.71 -8.51
CA SER A 69 -8.08 2.10 -9.87
C SER A 69 -6.85 2.34 -10.76
N LEU A 70 -5.85 3.07 -10.25
CA LEU A 70 -4.62 3.34 -10.99
C LEU A 70 -3.84 2.04 -11.29
N CYS A 71 -3.77 1.11 -10.33
CA CYS A 71 -3.12 -0.20 -10.53
C CYS A 71 -3.82 -1.04 -11.61
N MET A 72 -5.15 -1.04 -11.66
CA MET A 72 -5.93 -1.73 -12.70
C MET A 72 -5.65 -1.15 -14.09
N VAL A 73 -5.55 0.18 -14.21
CA VAL A 73 -5.23 0.86 -15.47
C VAL A 73 -3.81 0.50 -15.94
N PHE A 74 -2.83 0.53 -15.05
CA PHE A 74 -1.45 0.16 -15.40
C PHE A 74 -1.33 -1.33 -15.77
N ALA A 75 -2.00 -2.21 -15.04
CA ALA A 75 -2.02 -3.65 -15.35
C ALA A 75 -2.69 -3.92 -16.71
N GLY A 76 -3.79 -3.24 -17.02
CA GLY A 76 -4.48 -3.33 -18.30
C GLY A 76 -3.61 -2.84 -19.47
N CYS A 77 -2.97 -1.68 -19.33
CA CYS A 77 -2.06 -1.14 -20.33
C CYS A 77 -0.84 -2.05 -20.57
N TYR A 78 -0.28 -2.62 -19.50
CA TYR A 78 0.86 -3.53 -19.60
C TYR A 78 0.47 -4.85 -20.29
N ALA A 79 -0.64 -5.46 -19.90
CA ALA A 79 -1.15 -6.67 -20.55
C ALA A 79 -1.43 -6.43 -22.03
N PHE A 80 -2.03 -5.29 -22.38
CA PHE A 80 -2.28 -4.92 -23.77
C PHE A 80 -0.98 -4.75 -24.57
N ALA A 81 0.03 -4.08 -24.02
CA ALA A 81 1.33 -3.90 -24.67
C ALA A 81 2.10 -5.22 -24.86
N VAL A 82 1.90 -6.20 -23.97
CA VAL A 82 2.51 -7.54 -24.09
C VAL A 82 1.78 -8.38 -25.14
N ILE A 83 0.45 -8.30 -25.23
CA ILE A 83 -0.37 -9.06 -26.18
C ILE A 83 -0.35 -8.45 -27.59
N SER A 84 -0.19 -7.12 -27.72
CA SER A 84 -0.17 -6.46 -29.03
C SER A 84 1.07 -6.82 -29.85
N LYS A 85 2.23 -7.04 -29.21
CA LYS A 85 3.49 -7.42 -29.87
C LYS A 85 3.39 -8.72 -30.69
N PRO A 86 2.91 -9.86 -30.15
CA PRO A 86 2.74 -11.08 -30.94
C PRO A 86 1.63 -10.97 -31.99
N LEU A 87 0.62 -10.11 -31.78
CA LEU A 87 -0.46 -9.90 -32.75
C LEU A 87 0.04 -9.22 -34.03
N SER A 88 1.03 -8.32 -33.92
CA SER A 88 1.71 -7.70 -35.07
C SER A 88 2.45 -8.72 -35.94
N TYR A 89 2.91 -9.84 -35.37
CA TYR A 89 3.57 -10.91 -36.12
C TYR A 89 2.59 -11.88 -36.79
N LEU A 90 1.34 -11.96 -36.31
CA LEU A 90 0.36 -12.94 -36.80
C LEU A 90 -0.44 -12.45 -38.02
N ILE A 91 -0.57 -11.14 -38.23
CA ILE A 91 -1.33 -10.55 -39.33
C ILE A 91 -0.43 -9.59 -40.11
N PRO A 92 0.29 -10.07 -41.14
CA PRO A 92 1.24 -9.23 -41.90
C PRO A 92 0.58 -8.03 -42.63
N GLY A 93 -0.75 -7.99 -42.75
CA GLY A 93 -1.49 -6.85 -43.31
C GLY A 93 -1.76 -5.69 -42.33
N LEU A 94 -1.52 -5.88 -41.03
CA LEU A 94 -1.76 -4.86 -39.99
C LEU A 94 -0.59 -3.89 -39.79
N ALA A 95 0.59 -4.21 -40.37
CA ALA A 95 1.79 -3.37 -40.34
C ALA A 95 1.77 -2.25 -41.39
N ASN A 96 0.72 -2.15 -42.19
CA ASN A 96 0.50 -1.01 -43.08
C ASN A 96 0.06 0.21 -42.27
N PRO A 97 0.48 1.44 -42.63
CA PRO A 97 0.13 2.67 -41.91
C PRO A 97 -1.40 2.86 -41.77
N LEU A 98 -2.18 2.34 -42.73
CA LEU A 98 -3.64 2.31 -42.69
C LEU A 98 -4.23 1.51 -41.51
N GLY A 99 -3.57 0.43 -41.06
CA GLY A 99 -3.98 -0.33 -39.89
C GLY A 99 -3.72 0.42 -38.59
N GLU A 100 -2.63 1.20 -38.53
CA GLU A 100 -2.26 2.04 -37.40
C GLU A 100 -3.29 3.16 -37.16
N TYR A 101 -3.84 3.75 -38.22
CA TYR A 101 -4.90 4.76 -38.15
C TYR A 101 -6.25 4.23 -37.64
N LEU A 102 -6.50 2.92 -37.71
CA LEU A 102 -7.73 2.30 -37.21
C LEU A 102 -7.57 1.81 -35.77
N LEU A 103 -6.38 1.34 -35.41
CA LEU A 103 -6.08 0.85 -34.07
C LEU A 103 -5.86 1.99 -33.07
N ALA A 104 -5.20 3.08 -33.49
CA ALA A 104 -4.98 4.26 -32.66
C ALA A 104 -6.28 4.86 -32.08
N PRO A 105 -7.35 5.13 -32.86
CA PRO A 105 -8.59 5.67 -32.32
C PRO A 105 -9.35 4.66 -31.46
N LEU A 106 -9.25 3.35 -31.73
CA LEU A 106 -9.83 2.31 -30.88
C LEU A 106 -9.14 2.25 -29.51
N ILE A 107 -7.81 2.31 -29.47
CA ILE A 107 -7.04 2.40 -28.23
C ILE A 107 -7.42 3.68 -27.49
N LEU A 108 -7.46 4.83 -28.18
CA LEU A 108 -7.82 6.11 -27.59
C LEU A 108 -9.23 6.08 -26.99
N ALA A 109 -10.21 5.52 -27.73
CA ALA A 109 -11.59 5.36 -27.26
C ALA A 109 -11.66 4.47 -26.01
N PHE A 110 -10.92 3.35 -25.99
CA PHE A 110 -10.86 2.47 -24.82
C PHE A 110 -10.24 3.17 -23.61
N LEU A 111 -9.18 3.94 -23.81
CA LEU A 111 -8.51 4.72 -22.77
C LEU A 111 -9.46 5.80 -22.19
N VAL A 112 -10.21 6.49 -23.05
CA VAL A 112 -11.24 7.46 -22.64
C VAL A 112 -12.36 6.78 -21.84
N VAL A 113 -12.81 5.59 -22.24
CA VAL A 113 -13.82 4.82 -21.48
C VAL A 113 -13.27 4.40 -20.11
N LEU A 114 -12.03 3.93 -20.03
CA LEU A 114 -11.40 3.57 -18.74
C LEU A 114 -11.26 4.78 -17.81
N VAL A 115 -10.85 5.94 -18.34
CA VAL A 115 -10.74 7.17 -17.56
C VAL A 115 -12.11 7.65 -17.08
N THR A 116 -13.12 7.66 -17.95
CA THR A 116 -14.48 8.10 -17.57
C THR A 116 -15.14 7.16 -16.56
N MET A 117 -14.97 5.84 -16.69
CA MET A 117 -15.39 4.86 -15.69
C MET A 117 -14.66 5.06 -14.35
N GLY A 118 -13.34 5.28 -14.37
CA GLY A 118 -12.56 5.55 -13.17
C GLY A 118 -13.01 6.82 -12.44
N VAL A 119 -13.30 7.90 -13.19
CA VAL A 119 -13.82 9.15 -12.65
C VAL A 119 -15.23 8.99 -12.10
N ALA A 120 -16.11 8.26 -12.79
CA ALA A 120 -17.49 8.01 -12.33
C ALA A 120 -17.53 7.18 -11.03
N VAL A 121 -16.66 6.17 -10.91
CA VAL A 121 -16.51 5.38 -9.69
C VAL A 121 -15.93 6.23 -8.55
N ALA A 122 -14.95 7.08 -8.83
CA ALA A 122 -14.40 8.01 -7.85
C ALA A 122 -15.45 9.02 -7.35
N ALA A 123 -16.28 9.57 -8.25
CA ALA A 123 -17.35 10.49 -7.89
C ALA A 123 -18.42 9.84 -7.01
N ARG A 124 -18.84 8.60 -7.32
CA ARG A 124 -19.79 7.85 -6.47
C ARG A 124 -19.22 7.51 -5.10
N GLY A 125 -17.91 7.28 -4.98
CA GLY A 125 -17.25 7.03 -3.71
C GLY A 125 -17.08 8.27 -2.81
N ILE A 126 -17.34 9.48 -3.33
CA ILE A 126 -17.23 10.74 -2.58
C ILE A 126 -18.61 11.22 -2.06
N LEU A 127 -19.71 10.76 -2.67
CA LEU A 127 -21.08 11.18 -2.31
C LEU A 127 -21.85 10.19 -1.39
N GLY A 128 -21.31 9.02 -1.09
CA GLY A 128 -21.92 8.02 -0.19
C GLY A 128 -21.04 7.69 1.00
#